data_AF-A0ABD0QUE7-F1
#
_entry.id   AF-A0ABD0QUE7-F1
#
_cell.length_a   1.000
_cell.length_b   1.000
_cell.length_c   1.000
_cell.angle_alpha   90.00
_cell.angle_beta   90.00
_cell.angle_gamma   90.00
#
_symmetry.space_group_name_H-M   'P 1'
#
loop_
_entity.id
_entity.type
_entity.pdbx_description
1 polymer ?
#
loop_
_entity_poly.entity_id
_entity_poly.type
_entity_poly.pdbx_seq_one_letter_code
_entity_poly.pdbx_strand_id
1 'polypeptide(L)'
;LTVSKDCKIMRDSDRYRHTGEGFPYELCAFGAQRFTSGRHYWEVELARENTPPKNYWLIGVVKEGAFISRDRSALTPSNGYWFLCSDGPNGFHTNTDPPVKLSLTPRPERLGVLLDYDDGQLSFYNVKESKHLLTISTRFSGSVVPLFNPGVGDQSSLRMLDCPEPVESAEESSQPLLSNNSSNA
;
A
#
# COMPACT_ATOMS: atom_id res chain seq x y z
N LEU A 1 13.08 -1.47 -13.98
CA LEU A 1 12.79 -1.63 -12.53
C LEU A 1 14.00 -2.27 -11.88
N THR A 2 14.50 -1.67 -10.80
CA THR A 2 15.53 -2.26 -9.95
C THR A 2 14.91 -2.60 -8.61
N VAL A 3 15.11 -3.84 -8.15
CA VAL A 3 14.66 -4.32 -6.85
C VAL A 3 15.89 -4.67 -6.00
N SER A 4 15.92 -4.27 -4.73
CA SER A 4 16.98 -4.63 -3.80
C SER A 4 17.04 -6.14 -3.55
N LYS A 5 18.18 -6.64 -3.06
CA LYS A 5 18.40 -8.07 -2.81
C LYS A 5 17.41 -8.68 -1.81
N ASP A 6 16.92 -7.88 -0.86
CA ASP A 6 15.91 -8.26 0.13
C ASP A 6 14.48 -8.18 -0.39
N CYS A 7 14.28 -7.79 -1.65
CA CYS A 7 12.97 -7.59 -2.29
C CYS A 7 12.08 -6.53 -1.63
N LYS A 8 12.65 -5.60 -0.85
CA LYS A 8 11.88 -4.56 -0.13
C LYS A 8 11.90 -3.20 -0.81
N ILE A 9 12.93 -2.86 -1.58
CA ILE A 9 13.11 -1.52 -2.17
C ILE A 9 13.00 -1.61 -3.69
N MET A 10 12.13 -0.80 -4.27
CA MET A 10 11.84 -0.72 -5.69
C MET A 10 12.11 0.70 -6.20
N ARG A 11 12.79 0.80 -7.34
CA ARG A 11 13.10 2.08 -8.02
C ARG A 11 13.14 1.91 -9.53
N ASP A 12 12.99 2.99 -10.27
CA ASP A 12 13.29 3.00 -11.69
C ASP A 12 14.77 2.65 -11.95
N SER A 13 15.06 2.24 -13.17
CA SER A 13 16.40 1.76 -13.53
C SER A 13 17.08 2.80 -14.38
N ASP A 14 18.26 3.25 -13.97
CA ASP A 14 19.12 4.19 -14.72
C ASP A 14 19.44 3.70 -16.16
N ARG A 15 19.36 2.38 -16.38
CA ARG A 15 19.57 1.74 -17.69
C ARG A 15 18.44 1.99 -18.69
N TYR A 16 17.25 2.39 -18.23
CA TYR A 16 16.13 2.70 -19.10
C TYR A 16 16.09 4.22 -19.26
N ARG A 17 16.45 4.71 -20.45
CA ARG A 17 16.33 6.14 -20.76
C ARG A 17 14.86 6.49 -20.91
N HIS A 18 14.27 6.98 -19.83
CA HIS A 18 12.94 7.55 -19.86
C HIS A 18 12.96 8.83 -20.70
N THR A 19 11.99 8.99 -21.61
CA THR A 19 11.81 10.21 -22.40
C THR A 19 11.08 11.32 -21.62
N GLY A 20 10.77 11.08 -20.34
CA GLY A 20 10.13 12.00 -19.39
C GLY A 20 9.86 11.34 -18.02
N GLU A 21 9.35 12.12 -17.06
CA GLU A 21 8.87 11.63 -15.76
C GLU A 21 7.45 11.04 -15.87
N GLY A 22 7.09 10.07 -15.02
CA GLY A 22 5.74 9.51 -15.05
C GLY A 22 5.59 8.09 -14.51
N PHE A 23 4.52 7.44 -14.96
CA PHE A 23 4.15 6.08 -14.60
C PHE A 23 4.17 5.16 -15.83
N PRO A 24 5.28 4.50 -16.15
CA PRO A 24 5.30 3.47 -17.19
C PRO A 24 4.63 2.20 -16.65
N TYR A 25 3.51 1.84 -17.24
CA TYR A 25 2.69 0.67 -16.89
C TYR A 25 3.44 -0.67 -16.98
N GLU A 26 4.60 -0.68 -17.62
CA GLU A 26 5.49 -1.84 -17.76
C GLU A 26 6.40 -2.10 -16.55
N LEU A 27 6.54 -1.14 -15.62
CA LEU A 27 7.46 -1.22 -14.47
C LEU A 27 6.81 -1.79 -13.19
N CYS A 28 6.00 -2.83 -13.32
CA CYS A 28 5.33 -3.46 -12.19
C CYS A 28 6.19 -4.55 -11.52
N ALA A 29 6.17 -4.57 -10.20
CA ALA A 29 6.61 -5.66 -9.33
C ALA A 29 5.40 -6.25 -8.60
N PHE A 30 5.52 -7.51 -8.21
CA PHE A 30 4.46 -8.26 -7.55
C PHE A 30 4.99 -8.86 -6.24
N GLY A 31 4.14 -8.89 -5.23
CA GLY A 31 4.44 -9.58 -3.98
C GLY A 31 4.54 -11.10 -4.19
N ALA A 32 5.39 -11.76 -3.39
CA ALA A 32 5.56 -13.21 -3.46
C ALA A 32 4.38 -13.98 -2.81
N GLN A 33 3.73 -13.37 -1.83
CA GLN A 33 2.61 -13.96 -1.11
C GLN A 33 1.31 -13.81 -1.89
N ARG A 34 0.51 -14.87 -1.87
CA ARG A 34 -0.81 -14.97 -2.49
C ARG A 34 -1.87 -14.96 -1.41
N PHE A 35 -2.96 -14.25 -1.67
CA PHE A 35 -4.10 -14.16 -0.77
C PHE A 35 -5.35 -14.70 -1.45
N THR A 36 -6.04 -15.60 -0.76
CA THR A 36 -7.30 -16.23 -1.21
C THR A 36 -8.42 -16.10 -0.17
N SER A 37 -8.15 -15.49 0.98
CA SER A 37 -9.07 -15.33 2.10
C SER A 37 -8.45 -14.43 3.18
N GLY A 38 -9.26 -13.94 4.11
CA GLY A 38 -8.82 -13.23 5.31
C GLY A 38 -8.41 -11.77 5.11
N ARG A 39 -7.87 -11.19 6.19
CA ARG A 39 -7.39 -9.80 6.24
C ARG A 39 -5.88 -9.73 6.23
N HIS A 40 -5.33 -8.91 5.35
CA HIS A 40 -3.89 -8.73 5.16
C HIS A 40 -3.55 -7.26 5.11
N TYR A 41 -2.49 -6.87 5.80
CA TYR A 41 -2.05 -5.48 5.89
C TYR A 41 -0.57 -5.36 5.54
N TRP A 42 -0.20 -4.30 4.82
CA TRP A 42 1.19 -3.92 4.61
C TRP A 42 1.34 -2.41 4.50
N GLU A 43 2.52 -1.91 4.86
CA GLU A 43 2.89 -0.51 4.73
C GLU A 43 3.95 -0.31 3.66
N VAL A 44 3.81 0.79 2.92
CA VAL A 44 4.76 1.20 1.91
C VAL A 44 5.23 2.62 2.21
N GLU A 45 6.54 2.76 2.38
CA GLU A 45 7.21 4.05 2.54
C GLU A 45 7.44 4.68 1.16
N LEU A 46 6.94 5.91 1.02
CA LEU A 46 6.93 6.73 -0.20
C LEU A 46 7.83 7.97 -0.08
N ALA A 47 8.44 8.19 1.08
CA ALA A 47 9.45 9.22 1.32
C ALA A 47 10.54 8.63 2.20
N ARG A 48 11.80 8.91 1.91
CA ARG A 48 12.90 8.65 2.86
C ARG A 48 13.27 9.94 3.58
N GLU A 49 13.97 9.78 4.70
CA GLU A 49 14.63 10.90 5.36
C GLU A 49 15.43 11.72 4.34
N ASN A 50 15.20 13.04 4.35
CA ASN A 50 15.87 14.01 3.48
C ASN A 50 15.55 13.89 1.96
N THR A 51 14.44 13.25 1.59
CA THR A 51 13.96 13.21 0.20
C THR A 51 12.48 13.59 0.13
N PRO A 52 12.02 14.30 -0.93
CA PRO A 52 10.60 14.59 -1.07
C PRO A 52 9.78 13.31 -1.28
N PRO A 53 8.50 13.29 -0.88
CA PRO A 53 7.61 12.17 -1.20
C PRO A 53 7.52 11.91 -2.70
N LYS A 54 7.43 10.63 -3.08
CA LYS A 54 7.29 10.22 -4.48
C LYS A 54 6.07 10.86 -5.15
N ASN A 55 6.29 11.41 -6.34
CA ASN A 55 5.23 11.97 -7.17
C ASN A 55 4.53 10.90 -8.01
N TYR A 56 5.27 9.85 -8.40
CA TYR A 56 4.78 8.82 -9.30
C TYR A 56 4.87 7.44 -8.65
N TRP A 57 3.74 6.75 -8.55
CA TRP A 57 3.67 5.37 -8.07
C TRP A 57 2.28 4.78 -8.26
N LEU A 58 2.19 3.45 -8.23
CA LEU A 58 0.95 2.68 -8.18
C LEU A 58 1.11 1.55 -7.17
N ILE A 59 0.14 1.43 -6.27
CA ILE A 59 0.11 0.41 -5.23
C ILE A 59 -1.29 -0.19 -5.15
N GLY A 60 -1.37 -1.51 -5.07
CA GLY A 60 -2.65 -2.21 -4.94
C GLY A 60 -2.52 -3.71 -4.93
N VAL A 61 -3.48 -4.41 -5.53
CA VAL A 61 -3.45 -5.85 -5.77
C VAL A 61 -3.83 -6.18 -7.20
N VAL A 62 -3.42 -7.36 -7.64
CA VAL A 62 -3.74 -7.92 -8.96
C VAL A 62 -4.08 -9.40 -8.83
N LYS A 63 -5.05 -9.86 -9.61
CA LYS A 63 -5.40 -11.27 -9.72
C LYS A 63 -4.23 -12.06 -10.31
N GLU A 64 -3.92 -13.20 -9.71
CA GLU A 64 -2.88 -14.08 -10.24
C GLU A 64 -3.20 -14.49 -11.68
N GLY A 65 -2.19 -14.40 -12.55
CA GLY A 65 -2.32 -14.74 -13.97
C GLY A 65 -2.91 -13.64 -14.85
N ALA A 66 -3.36 -12.50 -14.28
CA ALA A 66 -3.86 -11.35 -15.05
C ALA A 66 -2.76 -10.53 -15.76
N PHE A 67 -1.50 -10.95 -15.66
CA PHE A 67 -0.30 -10.24 -16.15
C PHE A 67 -0.13 -10.23 -17.68
N ILE A 68 -1.20 -10.04 -18.44
CA ILE A 68 -1.27 -10.39 -19.86
C ILE A 68 -0.79 -9.24 -20.76
N SER A 69 -0.81 -7.98 -20.27
CA SER A 69 -0.49 -6.82 -21.10
C SER A 69 0.34 -5.78 -20.35
N ARG A 70 1.25 -5.13 -21.10
CA ARG A 70 2.03 -3.97 -20.68
C ARG A 70 1.32 -2.65 -20.97
N ASP A 71 0.14 -2.70 -21.58
CA ASP A 71 -0.64 -1.52 -21.92
C ASP A 71 -1.40 -0.98 -20.70
N ARG A 72 -1.42 0.35 -20.58
CA ARG A 72 -2.26 1.10 -19.64
C ARG A 72 -3.72 0.65 -19.69
N SER A 73 -4.24 0.46 -20.91
CA SER A 73 -5.66 0.14 -21.12
C SER A 73 -6.08 -1.18 -20.49
N ALA A 74 -5.12 -2.07 -20.19
CA ALA A 74 -5.38 -3.37 -19.61
C ALA A 74 -5.52 -3.34 -18.08
N LEU A 75 -5.15 -2.25 -17.40
CA LEU A 75 -5.14 -2.17 -15.94
C LEU A 75 -6.51 -1.81 -15.35
N THR A 76 -7.51 -2.60 -15.68
CA THR A 76 -8.90 -2.41 -15.26
C THR A 76 -9.31 -3.40 -14.17
N PRO A 77 -10.35 -3.07 -13.38
CA PRO A 77 -10.96 -4.01 -12.44
C PRO A 77 -11.47 -5.28 -13.12
N SER A 78 -12.00 -5.17 -14.35
CA SER A 78 -12.45 -6.31 -15.15
C SER A 78 -11.32 -7.27 -15.53
N ASN A 79 -10.10 -6.75 -15.68
CA ASN A 79 -8.90 -7.55 -15.90
C ASN A 79 -8.22 -7.96 -14.60
N GLY A 80 -8.83 -7.70 -13.44
CA GLY A 80 -8.33 -8.14 -12.14
C GLY A 80 -7.26 -7.24 -11.54
N TYR A 81 -7.27 -5.93 -11.84
CA TYR A 81 -6.40 -4.94 -11.22
C TYR A 81 -7.18 -4.01 -10.30
N TRP A 82 -6.65 -3.73 -9.11
CA TRP A 82 -7.24 -2.76 -8.18
C TRP A 82 -6.14 -2.00 -7.46
N PHE A 83 -6.09 -0.67 -7.62
CA PHE A 83 -4.98 0.12 -7.09
C PHE A 83 -5.34 1.59 -6.85
N LEU A 84 -4.47 2.24 -6.06
CA LEU A 84 -4.32 3.68 -5.96
C LEU A 84 -3.03 4.10 -6.68
N CYS A 85 -3.11 5.16 -7.47
CA CYS A 85 -2.01 5.72 -8.24
C CYS A 85 -1.80 7.20 -7.88
N SER A 86 -0.54 7.63 -7.84
CA SER A 86 -0.13 9.03 -7.84
C SER A 86 0.47 9.35 -9.21
N ASP A 87 -0.10 10.35 -9.90
CA ASP A 87 0.31 10.78 -11.25
C ASP A 87 0.86 12.21 -11.22
N GLY A 88 1.73 12.48 -10.24
CA GLY A 88 2.39 13.76 -10.05
C GLY A 88 1.40 14.93 -10.00
N PRO A 89 1.52 15.93 -10.90
CA PRO A 89 0.62 17.09 -10.94
C PRO A 89 -0.86 16.75 -11.18
N ASN A 90 -1.15 15.59 -11.78
CA ASN A 90 -2.53 15.16 -12.06
C ASN A 90 -3.26 14.62 -10.81
N GLY A 91 -2.55 14.54 -9.67
CA GLY A 91 -3.10 14.09 -8.40
C GLY A 91 -3.16 12.58 -8.28
N PHE A 92 -4.06 12.12 -7.42
CA PHE A 92 -4.21 10.70 -7.12
C PHE A 92 -5.48 10.15 -7.77
N HIS A 93 -5.44 8.91 -8.23
CA HIS A 93 -6.63 8.27 -8.78
C HIS A 93 -6.62 6.76 -8.60
N THR A 94 -7.80 6.16 -8.64
CA THR A 94 -7.98 4.71 -8.74
C THR A 94 -8.44 4.31 -10.12
N ASN A 95 -8.36 3.02 -10.41
CA ASN A 95 -8.88 2.43 -11.63
C ASN A 95 -10.33 1.94 -11.50
N THR A 96 -11.10 2.42 -10.52
CA THR A 96 -12.54 2.17 -10.47
C THR A 96 -13.21 2.67 -11.75
N ASP A 97 -14.40 2.16 -12.06
CA ASP A 97 -15.23 2.66 -13.14
C ASP A 97 -16.53 3.25 -12.56
N PRO A 98 -16.70 4.59 -12.52
CA PRO A 98 -15.77 5.61 -13.02
C PRO A 98 -14.54 5.82 -12.10
N PRO A 99 -13.42 6.35 -12.62
CA PRO A 99 -12.22 6.61 -11.82
C PRO A 99 -12.48 7.65 -10.73
N VAL A 100 -12.12 7.31 -9.48
CA VAL A 100 -12.15 8.29 -8.38
C VAL A 100 -10.84 9.07 -8.38
N LYS A 101 -10.92 10.40 -8.50
CA LYS A 101 -9.79 11.32 -8.31
C LYS A 101 -9.77 11.84 -6.89
N LEU A 102 -8.58 11.91 -6.29
CA LEU A 102 -8.37 12.36 -4.92
C LEU A 102 -7.35 13.51 -4.89
N SER A 103 -7.66 14.53 -4.10
CA SER A 103 -6.72 15.58 -3.73
C SER A 103 -6.17 15.28 -2.34
N LEU A 104 -5.00 14.66 -2.26
CA LEU A 104 -4.36 14.30 -0.99
C LEU A 104 -3.31 15.36 -0.62
N THR A 105 -3.63 16.15 0.40
CA THR A 105 -2.73 17.14 1.01
C THR A 105 -2.76 16.96 2.53
N PRO A 106 -1.62 16.76 3.20
CA PRO A 106 -0.30 16.50 2.60
C PRO A 106 -0.29 15.18 1.80
N ARG A 107 0.70 15.03 0.90
CA ARG A 107 0.91 13.77 0.19
C ARG A 107 1.32 12.69 1.21
N PRO A 108 0.83 11.44 1.07
CA PRO A 108 1.19 10.38 1.99
C PRO A 108 2.69 10.05 1.88
N GLU A 109 3.43 10.22 2.97
CA GLU A 109 4.81 9.72 3.11
C GLU A 109 4.84 8.21 3.35
N ARG A 110 3.76 7.68 3.92
CA ARG A 110 3.57 6.27 4.17
C ARG A 110 2.14 5.86 3.88
N LEU A 111 1.99 4.86 3.01
CA LEU A 111 0.72 4.32 2.59
C LEU A 111 0.49 2.96 3.25
N GLY A 112 -0.58 2.84 4.02
CA GLY A 112 -1.06 1.56 4.53
C GLY A 112 -2.08 0.96 3.58
N VAL A 113 -1.98 -0.33 3.31
CA VAL A 113 -2.90 -1.07 2.44
C VAL A 113 -3.50 -2.21 3.23
N LEU A 114 -4.83 -2.23 3.32
CA LEU A 114 -5.60 -3.31 3.95
C LEU A 114 -6.41 -4.03 2.89
N LEU A 115 -6.11 -5.31 2.69
CA LEU A 115 -6.92 -6.23 1.92
C LEU A 115 -7.83 -7.00 2.88
N ASP A 116 -9.13 -6.75 2.84
CA ASP A 116 -10.15 -7.64 3.40
C ASP A 116 -10.69 -8.49 2.25
N TYR A 117 -10.11 -9.68 2.07
CA TYR A 117 -10.50 -10.56 0.97
C TYR A 117 -11.94 -11.03 1.13
N ASP A 118 -12.33 -11.38 2.36
CA ASP A 118 -13.60 -12.01 2.66
C ASP A 118 -14.77 -11.03 2.51
N ASP A 119 -14.56 -9.75 2.85
CA ASP A 119 -15.55 -8.68 2.64
C ASP A 119 -15.38 -7.93 1.31
N GLY A 120 -14.40 -8.33 0.50
CA GLY A 120 -14.20 -7.75 -0.83
C GLY A 120 -13.77 -6.28 -0.80
N GLN A 121 -12.89 -5.92 0.14
CA GLN A 121 -12.43 -4.54 0.29
C GLN A 121 -10.91 -4.42 0.13
N LEU A 122 -10.49 -3.36 -0.55
CA LEU A 122 -9.11 -2.90 -0.58
C LEU A 122 -9.08 -1.44 -0.12
N SER A 123 -8.54 -1.20 1.08
CA SER A 123 -8.53 0.10 1.72
C SER A 123 -7.12 0.70 1.79
N PHE A 124 -7.03 2.01 1.61
CA PHE A 124 -5.79 2.77 1.61
C PHE A 124 -5.81 3.82 2.72
N TYR A 125 -4.68 3.97 3.42
CA TYR A 125 -4.53 4.87 4.56
C TYR A 125 -3.26 5.70 4.44
N ASN A 126 -3.32 6.98 4.82
CA ASN A 126 -2.13 7.74 5.15
C ASN A 126 -1.78 7.41 6.61
N VAL A 127 -0.71 6.63 6.79
CA VAL A 127 -0.33 6.10 8.11
C VAL A 127 0.14 7.20 9.04
N LYS A 128 0.89 8.19 8.52
CA LYS A 128 1.43 9.29 9.34
C LYS A 128 0.32 10.19 9.90
N GLU A 129 -0.73 10.40 9.12
CA GLU A 129 -1.90 11.18 9.52
C GLU A 129 -3.01 10.31 10.16
N SER A 130 -2.79 9.00 10.30
CA SER A 130 -3.81 8.03 10.76
C SER A 130 -5.16 8.19 10.04
N LYS A 131 -5.12 8.47 8.74
CA LYS A 131 -6.28 8.89 7.95
C LYS A 131 -6.63 7.87 6.87
N HIS A 132 -7.89 7.43 6.86
CA HIS A 132 -8.45 6.69 5.72
C HIS A 132 -8.50 7.57 4.47
N LEU A 133 -8.02 7.05 3.35
CA LEU A 133 -7.98 7.75 2.07
C LEU A 133 -9.13 7.31 1.17
N LEU A 134 -9.29 6.00 1.00
CA LEU A 134 -10.27 5.41 0.11
C LEU A 134 -10.41 3.90 0.37
N THR A 135 -11.59 3.36 0.06
CA THR A 135 -11.80 1.92 -0.09
C THR A 135 -12.30 1.60 -1.50
N ILE A 136 -11.74 0.57 -2.13
CA ILE A 136 -12.26 -0.05 -3.34
C ILE A 136 -13.04 -1.30 -2.92
N SER A 137 -14.31 -1.38 -3.30
CA SER A 137 -15.15 -2.57 -3.07
C SER A 137 -15.21 -3.42 -4.32
N THR A 138 -14.91 -4.72 -4.21
CA THR A 138 -14.91 -5.66 -5.31
C THR A 138 -15.08 -7.10 -4.84
N ARG A 139 -15.60 -7.98 -5.70
CA ARG A 139 -15.65 -9.41 -5.40
C ARG A 139 -14.39 -10.07 -5.93
N PHE A 140 -13.44 -10.33 -5.03
CA PHE A 140 -12.24 -11.08 -5.39
C PHE A 140 -12.60 -12.51 -5.78
N SER A 141 -11.90 -13.05 -6.78
CA SER A 141 -12.02 -14.45 -7.19
C SER A 141 -10.65 -14.99 -7.53
N GLY A 142 -10.32 -16.16 -6.97
CA GLY A 142 -8.98 -16.73 -7.06
C GLY A 142 -7.96 -15.97 -6.21
N SER A 143 -6.69 -16.29 -6.39
CA SER A 143 -5.59 -15.64 -5.68
C SER A 143 -5.36 -14.21 -6.18
N VAL A 144 -5.10 -13.30 -5.25
CA VAL A 144 -4.54 -11.97 -5.54
C VAL A 144 -3.16 -11.83 -4.93
N VAL A 145 -2.33 -10.99 -5.54
CA VAL A 145 -0.98 -10.65 -5.05
C VAL A 145 -0.83 -9.13 -4.94
N PRO A 146 0.00 -8.63 -4.01
CA PRO A 146 0.37 -7.22 -3.97
C PRO A 146 0.96 -6.75 -5.30
N LEU A 147 0.62 -5.52 -5.70
CA LEU A 147 1.05 -4.86 -6.92
C LEU A 147 1.77 -3.56 -6.56
N PHE A 148 2.95 -3.38 -7.14
CA PHE A 148 3.78 -2.19 -6.94
C PHE A 148 4.32 -1.69 -8.26
N ASN A 149 4.36 -0.38 -8.44
CA ASN A 149 5.17 0.23 -9.47
C ASN A 149 5.71 1.57 -8.93
N PRO A 150 7.03 1.75 -8.89
CA PRO A 150 7.66 2.89 -8.24
C PRO A 150 7.63 4.18 -9.09
N GLY A 151 7.00 4.19 -10.27
CA GLY A 151 7.09 5.31 -11.20
C GLY A 151 8.53 5.56 -11.67
N VAL A 152 8.77 6.70 -12.32
CA VAL A 152 10.08 7.12 -12.82
C VAL A 152 10.36 8.59 -12.52
N GLY A 153 11.63 8.93 -12.33
CA GLY A 153 12.09 10.32 -12.16
C GLY A 153 12.09 10.85 -10.73
N ASP A 154 11.53 10.13 -9.76
CA ASP A 154 11.60 10.52 -8.35
C ASP A 154 12.94 10.09 -7.71
N GLN A 155 13.50 10.95 -6.85
CA GLN A 155 14.66 10.59 -6.01
C GLN A 155 14.34 9.50 -4.97
N SER A 156 13.10 9.51 -4.48
CA SER A 156 12.60 8.56 -3.49
C SER A 156 12.30 7.21 -4.12
N SER A 157 12.74 6.13 -3.44
CA SER A 157 12.37 4.76 -3.78
C SER A 157 11.09 4.34 -3.05
N LEU A 158 10.35 3.41 -3.65
CA LEU A 158 9.23 2.74 -2.99
C LEU A 158 9.80 1.63 -2.10
N ARG A 159 9.47 1.62 -0.81
CA ARG A 159 9.98 0.61 0.13
C ARG A 159 8.84 -0.07 0.88
N MET A 160 8.76 -1.39 0.77
CA MET A 160 7.93 -2.17 1.67
C MET A 160 8.54 -2.18 3.07
N LEU A 161 7.70 -1.91 4.06
CA LEU A 161 8.08 -2.03 5.46
C LEU A 161 7.73 -3.43 5.97
N ASP A 162 8.47 -3.89 6.97
CA ASP A 162 8.06 -5.05 7.74
C ASP A 162 6.85 -4.65 8.60
N CYS A 163 5.89 -5.57 8.74
CA CYS A 163 4.72 -5.30 9.59
C CYS A 163 5.22 -4.90 10.98
N PRO A 164 4.70 -3.81 11.57
CA PRO A 164 5.01 -3.53 12.96
C PRO A 164 4.61 -4.75 13.80
N GLU A 165 5.52 -5.17 14.69
CA GLU A 165 5.21 -6.18 15.71
C GLU A 165 3.89 -5.78 16.41
N PRO A 166 2.96 -6.71 16.65
CA PRO A 166 1.78 -6.42 17.44
C PRO A 166 2.24 -5.79 18.75
N VAL A 167 1.79 -4.57 19.06
CA VAL A 167 2.00 -4.00 20.37
C VAL A 167 1.23 -4.91 21.33
N GLU A 168 1.94 -5.71 22.11
CA GLU A 168 1.34 -6.50 23.19
C GLU A 168 0.52 -5.54 24.06
N SER A 169 -0.79 -5.73 24.03
CA SER A 169 -1.74 -5.03 24.89
C SER A 169 -1.28 -5.21 26.34
N ALA A 170 -0.88 -4.11 26.99
CA ALA A 170 -0.51 -4.12 28.39
C ALA A 170 -1.63 -4.78 29.22
N GLU A 171 -1.30 -5.90 29.84
CA GLU A 171 -2.19 -6.61 30.74
C GLU A 171 -2.67 -5.67 31.86
N GLU A 172 -3.98 -5.66 32.08
CA GLU A 172 -4.63 -5.05 33.24
C GLU A 172 -4.13 -5.76 34.51
N SER A 173 -3.05 -5.25 35.10
CA SER A 173 -2.60 -5.61 36.44
C SER A 173 -3.60 -5.11 37.47
N SER A 174 -4.67 -5.87 37.69
CA SER A 174 -5.52 -5.75 38.86
C SER A 174 -4.80 -6.38 40.06
N GLN A 175 -4.09 -5.58 40.85
CA GLN A 175 -3.70 -5.99 42.21
C GLN A 175 -4.81 -5.64 43.20
N PRO A 176 -5.12 -6.52 44.18
CA PRO A 176 -6.19 -6.27 45.14
C PRO A 176 -5.75 -5.25 46.19
N LEU A 177 -6.64 -4.31 46.52
CA LEU A 177 -6.50 -3.38 47.65
C LEU A 177 -6.48 -4.16 48.97
N LEU A 178 -5.36 -4.11 49.69
CA LEU A 178 -5.28 -4.46 51.10
C LEU A 178 -6.22 -3.55 51.90
N SER A 179 -7.29 -4.11 52.48
CA SER A 179 -8.07 -3.42 53.50
C SER A 179 -7.51 -3.70 54.89
N ASN A 180 -7.29 -2.59 55.60
CA ASN A 180 -6.87 -2.49 56.98
C ASN A 180 -7.81 -3.24 57.93
N ASN A 181 -7.24 -3.94 58.91
CA ASN A 181 -7.91 -4.16 60.19
C ASN A 181 -7.14 -3.42 61.29
N SER A 182 -7.63 -2.23 61.62
CA SER A 182 -7.35 -1.59 62.91
C SER A 182 -8.20 -2.25 63.98
N SER A 183 -7.53 -2.77 65.00
CA SER A 183 -7.91 -2.77 66.43
C SER A 183 -9.37 -2.45 66.80
N ASN A 184 -10.01 -3.39 67.50
CA ASN A 184 -10.94 -3.07 68.57
C ASN A 184 -10.53 -3.83 69.84
N ALA A 185 -10.76 -3.14 70.96
CA ALA A 185 -10.45 -3.47 72.34
C ALA A 185 -11.09 -4.77 72.85
#